data_AF-A0A0M9YXJ2-F1
#
_entry.id   AF-A0A0M9YXJ2-F1
#
_cell.length_a   1.000
_cell.length_b   1.000
_cell.length_c   1.000
_cell.angle_alpha   90.00
_cell.angle_beta   90.00
_cell.angle_gamma   90.00
#
_symmetry.space_group_name_H-M   'P 1'
#
loop_
_entity.id
_entity.type
_entity.pdbx_description
1 polymer ?
#
loop_
_entity_poly.entity_id
_entity_poly.type
_entity_poly.pdbx_seq_one_letter_code
_entity_poly.pdbx_strand_id
1 'polypeptide(L)'
;MTTLLETRYRAVLRLLPAYYRREREEEMVEIYLWDVDRDTQDQSRPTLGEVASIAALALRSRLGTAGVPRPYERLGSAVRLFALFAVLLQAAWAVADRSLSLTWASTHGPAQWNMFLSEFTTRGLPAAVVAGAEWILPLLWTAGYFALLHDRRRLARAAVLLAALPTLWPLVGPLMSEAVPPEPLYATATALFAWLPALALCAGHHRDAPPAALPAGAPGLVFTACCVVMGGSVVLLPIAADAVWAPATCFAVGALGWLLWRSRRTDRSTACGGVALAVLGLLILAVRVAAVYPWLDVSMTDGYLGGVLGQTGVLAVLVAALAVVGGRDLTTR
;
A
#
# COMPACT_ATOMS: atom_id res chain seq x y z
N MET A 1 5.30 -16.63 43.87
CA MET A 1 6.14 -17.43 42.95
C MET A 1 5.52 -17.29 41.58
N THR A 2 6.24 -16.78 40.58
CA THR A 2 5.74 -16.67 39.21
C THR A 2 5.93 -18.01 38.49
N THR A 3 4.87 -18.55 37.88
CA THR A 3 4.97 -19.84 37.16
C THR A 3 5.74 -19.67 35.84
N LEU A 4 6.23 -20.78 35.28
CA LEU A 4 7.00 -20.73 34.04
C LEU A 4 6.11 -20.27 32.86
N LEU A 5 4.83 -20.65 32.87
CA LEU A 5 3.81 -20.20 31.94
C LEU A 5 3.53 -18.70 32.03
N GLU A 6 3.42 -18.18 33.26
CA GLU A 6 3.27 -16.74 33.49
C GLU A 6 4.44 -15.96 32.88
N THR A 7 5.66 -16.46 33.05
CA THR A 7 6.86 -15.85 32.46
C THR A 7 6.80 -15.85 30.93
N ARG A 8 6.32 -16.95 30.32
CA ARG A 8 6.12 -17.05 28.87
C ARG A 8 5.05 -16.06 28.37
N TYR A 9 3.90 -15.93 29.05
CA TYR A 9 2.88 -14.94 28.69
C TYR A 9 3.38 -13.51 28.84
N ARG A 10 4.05 -13.18 29.95
CA ARG A 10 4.66 -11.86 30.14
C ARG A 10 5.67 -11.54 29.05
N ALA A 11 6.43 -12.51 28.56
CA ALA A 11 7.35 -12.33 27.43
C ALA A 11 6.61 -11.95 26.13
N VAL A 12 5.51 -12.63 25.81
CA VAL A 12 4.67 -12.31 24.64
C VAL A 12 3.99 -10.95 24.80
N LEU A 13 3.50 -10.63 26.00
CA LEU A 13 2.88 -9.33 26.29
C LEU A 13 3.85 -8.16 26.12
N ARG A 14 5.18 -8.37 26.18
CA ARG A 14 6.17 -7.31 25.86
C ARG A 14 6.02 -6.72 24.45
N LEU A 15 5.34 -7.42 23.54
CA LEU A 15 4.96 -6.87 22.23
C LEU A 15 4.03 -5.65 22.35
N LEU A 16 3.20 -5.60 23.40
CA LEU A 16 2.30 -4.49 23.68
C LEU A 16 3.07 -3.21 24.08
N PRO A 17 2.59 -2.03 23.68
CA PRO A 17 3.14 -0.75 24.13
C PRO A 17 3.23 -0.65 25.66
N ALA A 18 4.27 0.04 26.15
CA ALA A 18 4.49 0.19 27.59
C ALA A 18 3.32 0.86 28.33
N TYR A 19 2.63 1.80 27.69
CA TYR A 19 1.45 2.45 28.29
C TYR A 19 0.30 1.45 28.50
N TYR A 20 0.05 0.59 27.50
CA TYR A 20 -1.03 -0.40 27.56
C TYR A 20 -0.74 -1.49 28.60
N ARG A 21 0.52 -1.93 28.68
CA ARG A 21 0.94 -2.92 29.66
C ARG A 21 0.76 -2.45 31.10
N ARG A 22 1.10 -1.19 31.41
CA ARG A 22 0.96 -0.65 32.77
C ARG A 22 -0.47 -0.71 33.31
N GLU A 23 -1.46 -0.66 32.44
CA GLU A 23 -2.87 -0.63 32.83
C GLU A 23 -3.54 -2.01 32.79
N ARG A 24 -3.12 -2.89 31.88
CA ARG A 24 -3.86 -4.12 31.53
C ARG A 24 -3.04 -5.42 31.58
N GLU A 25 -1.72 -5.36 31.81
CA GLU A 25 -0.88 -6.57 31.81
C GLU A 25 -1.32 -7.57 32.88
N GLU A 26 -1.59 -7.12 34.09
CA GLU A 26 -1.99 -8.00 35.21
C GLU A 26 -3.35 -8.67 34.94
N GLU A 27 -4.35 -7.89 34.52
CA GLU A 27 -5.68 -8.39 34.13
C GLU A 27 -5.58 -9.42 32.99
N MET A 28 -4.77 -9.14 31.96
CA MET A 28 -4.61 -10.06 30.83
C MET A 28 -3.94 -11.37 31.24
N VAL A 29 -2.89 -11.30 32.07
CA VAL A 29 -2.20 -12.50 32.57
C VAL A 29 -3.15 -13.34 33.42
N GLU A 30 -3.96 -12.71 34.28
CA GLU A 30 -4.96 -13.39 35.09
C GLU A 30 -5.97 -14.14 34.21
N ILE A 31 -6.52 -13.48 33.18
CA ILE A 31 -7.47 -14.09 32.24
C ILE A 31 -6.84 -15.30 31.51
N TYR A 32 -5.59 -15.18 31.04
CA TYR A 32 -4.92 -16.28 30.33
C TYR A 32 -4.56 -17.47 31.24
N LEU A 33 -4.38 -17.23 32.54
CA LEU A 33 -4.08 -18.28 33.53
C LEU A 33 -5.35 -18.87 34.17
N TRP A 34 -6.49 -18.19 34.06
CA TRP A 34 -7.76 -18.56 34.71
C TRP A 34 -8.25 -19.97 34.32
N ASP A 35 -8.11 -20.35 33.06
CA ASP A 35 -8.63 -21.62 32.52
C ASP A 35 -7.58 -22.75 32.49
N VAL A 36 -6.36 -22.49 33.00
CA VAL A 36 -5.26 -23.46 32.97
C VAL A 36 -5.08 -24.10 34.34
N ASP A 37 -5.29 -25.41 34.37
CA ASP A 37 -5.16 -26.22 35.58
C ASP A 37 -3.78 -26.11 36.22
N ARG A 38 -3.71 -25.84 37.54
CA ARG A 38 -2.47 -25.45 38.24
C ARG A 38 -1.36 -26.49 38.10
N ASP A 39 -1.73 -27.77 38.02
CA ASP A 39 -0.79 -28.88 37.93
C ASP A 39 -0.16 -29.03 36.53
N THR A 40 -0.75 -28.42 35.50
CA THR A 40 -0.26 -28.47 34.11
C THR A 40 0.34 -27.17 33.60
N GLN A 41 0.34 -26.11 34.42
CA GLN A 41 0.78 -24.78 34.02
C GLN A 41 2.22 -24.77 33.49
N ASP A 42 3.18 -25.41 34.16
CA ASP A 42 4.59 -25.34 33.75
C ASP A 42 4.91 -26.08 32.43
N GLN A 43 4.04 -27.01 32.02
CA GLN A 43 4.18 -27.76 30.76
C GLN A 43 3.51 -27.04 29.58
N SER A 44 2.51 -26.21 29.85
CA SER A 44 1.75 -25.48 28.85
C SER A 44 2.56 -24.37 28.17
N ARG A 45 2.22 -24.07 26.92
CA ARG A 45 2.83 -22.98 26.13
C ARG A 45 1.73 -22.10 25.55
N PRO A 46 1.98 -20.78 25.38
CA PRO A 46 1.06 -19.92 24.66
C PRO A 46 0.78 -20.47 23.28
N THR A 47 -0.50 -20.58 22.92
CA THR A 47 -0.89 -21.08 21.61
C THR A 47 -0.50 -20.07 20.53
N LEU A 48 -0.25 -20.53 19.30
CA LEU A 48 0.02 -19.62 18.19
C LEU A 48 -1.14 -18.64 17.96
N GLY A 49 -2.38 -19.06 18.26
CA GLY A 49 -3.57 -18.22 18.22
C GLY A 49 -3.54 -17.09 19.25
N GLU A 50 -3.14 -17.37 20.49
CA GLU A 50 -2.94 -16.34 21.52
C GLU A 50 -1.84 -15.37 21.14
N VAL A 51 -0.69 -15.87 20.67
CA VAL A 51 0.43 -15.02 20.24
C VAL A 51 -0.02 -14.11 19.09
N ALA A 52 -0.75 -14.64 18.11
CA ALA A 52 -1.31 -13.85 17.00
C ALA A 52 -2.33 -12.82 17.48
N SER A 53 -3.18 -13.17 18.45
CA SER A 53 -4.14 -12.25 19.07
C SER A 53 -3.44 -11.10 19.80
N ILE A 54 -2.42 -11.41 20.61
CA ILE A 54 -1.60 -10.41 21.32
C ILE A 54 -0.84 -9.53 20.32
N ALA A 55 -0.28 -10.10 19.26
CA ALA A 55 0.38 -9.33 18.21
C ALA A 55 -0.60 -8.39 17.47
N ALA A 56 -1.81 -8.86 17.16
CA ALA A 56 -2.85 -8.04 16.55
C ALA A 56 -3.33 -6.92 17.48
N LEU A 57 -3.40 -7.17 18.79
CA LEU A 57 -3.70 -6.16 19.81
C LEU A 57 -2.56 -5.14 19.95
N ALA A 58 -1.31 -5.60 19.92
CA ALA A 58 -0.12 -4.75 19.94
C ALA A 58 -0.09 -3.81 18.73
N LEU A 59 -0.46 -4.32 17.55
CA LEU A 59 -0.55 -3.50 16.35
C LEU A 59 -1.69 -2.47 16.46
N ARG A 60 -2.90 -2.90 16.87
CA ARG A 60 -4.04 -1.99 17.05
C ARG A 60 -3.79 -0.89 18.08
N SER A 61 -3.19 -1.22 19.21
CA SER A 61 -2.84 -0.25 20.26
C SER A 61 -1.79 0.77 19.77
N ARG A 62 -0.80 0.32 18.97
CA ARG A 62 0.19 1.24 18.36
C ARG A 62 -0.41 2.14 17.28
N LEU A 63 -1.45 1.70 16.59
CA LEU A 63 -2.19 2.48 15.58
C LEU A 63 -3.41 3.21 16.18
N GLY A 64 -3.41 3.35 17.51
CA GLY A 64 -4.53 3.72 18.33
C GLY A 64 -5.29 4.98 17.92
N THR A 65 -6.47 5.11 18.49
CA THR A 65 -7.41 6.21 18.26
C THR A 65 -7.42 7.18 19.45
N ALA A 66 -8.39 8.09 19.48
CA ALA A 66 -8.51 9.12 20.51
C ALA A 66 -8.36 8.54 21.93
N GLY A 67 -7.54 9.18 22.77
CA GLY A 67 -7.26 8.75 24.15
C GLY A 67 -5.94 8.00 24.35
N VAL A 68 -5.22 7.67 23.26
CA VAL A 68 -3.88 7.05 23.30
C VAL A 68 -2.79 8.15 23.31
N PRO A 69 -1.57 7.92 23.86
CA PRO A 69 -0.52 8.93 23.80
C PRO A 69 -0.26 9.44 22.37
N ARG A 70 -0.12 10.77 22.25
CA ARG A 70 0.07 11.53 20.99
C ARG A 70 0.93 10.85 19.91
N PRO A 71 2.12 10.24 20.20
CA PRO A 71 2.92 9.62 19.14
C PRO A 71 2.22 8.46 18.43
N TYR A 72 1.43 7.66 19.15
CA TYR A 72 0.70 6.53 18.57
C TYR A 72 -0.53 6.99 17.79
N GLU A 73 -1.21 8.05 18.26
CA GLU A 73 -2.31 8.67 17.51
C GLU A 73 -1.84 9.23 16.16
N ARG A 74 -0.69 9.93 16.15
CA ARG A 74 -0.06 10.44 14.93
C ARG A 74 0.37 9.30 13.99
N LEU A 75 0.97 8.25 14.52
CA LEU A 75 1.34 7.07 13.74
C LEU A 75 0.11 6.42 13.10
N GLY A 76 -0.95 6.18 13.88
CA GLY A 76 -2.21 5.63 13.37
C GLY A 76 -2.82 6.50 12.28
N SER A 77 -2.81 7.83 12.47
CA SER A 77 -3.30 8.79 11.47
C SER A 77 -2.47 8.75 10.18
N ALA A 78 -1.15 8.73 10.29
CA ALA A 78 -0.25 8.63 9.14
C ALA A 78 -0.45 7.31 8.37
N VAL A 79 -0.58 6.18 9.07
CA VAL A 79 -0.81 4.86 8.45
C VAL A 79 -2.16 4.82 7.72
N ARG A 80 -3.22 5.38 8.30
CA ARG A 80 -4.54 5.48 7.65
C ARG A 80 -4.50 6.36 6.40
N LEU A 81 -3.86 7.53 6.47
CA LEU A 81 -3.70 8.41 5.31
C LEU A 81 -2.84 7.78 4.23
N PHE A 82 -1.76 7.09 4.61
CA PHE A 82 -0.91 6.34 3.68
C PHE A 82 -1.72 5.28 2.94
N ALA A 83 -2.47 4.45 3.67
CA ALA A 83 -3.34 3.44 3.08
C ALA A 83 -4.37 4.06 2.13
N LEU A 84 -5.03 5.16 2.54
CA LEU A 84 -6.03 5.84 1.72
C LEU A 84 -5.44 6.39 0.41
N PHE A 85 -4.31 7.11 0.47
CA PHE A 85 -3.67 7.67 -0.73
C PHE A 85 -3.12 6.59 -1.65
N ALA A 86 -2.51 5.55 -1.09
CA ALA A 86 -1.97 4.45 -1.87
C ALA A 86 -3.06 3.64 -2.56
N VAL A 87 -4.17 3.34 -1.86
CA VAL A 87 -5.33 2.64 -2.44
C VAL A 87 -6.00 3.48 -3.53
N LEU A 88 -6.11 4.80 -3.34
CA LEU A 88 -6.58 5.72 -4.38
C LEU A 88 -5.69 5.65 -5.63
N LEU A 89 -4.37 5.72 -5.45
CA LEU A 89 -3.41 5.69 -6.54
C LEU A 89 -3.47 4.36 -7.30
N GLN A 90 -3.52 3.23 -6.58
CA GLN A 90 -3.67 1.89 -7.17
C GLN A 90 -4.99 1.73 -7.93
N ALA A 91 -6.08 2.24 -7.36
CA ALA A 91 -7.40 2.22 -8.00
C ALA A 91 -7.42 3.03 -9.30
N ALA A 92 -6.88 4.24 -9.28
CA ALA A 92 -6.82 5.10 -10.46
C ALA A 92 -5.92 4.49 -11.53
N TRP A 93 -4.79 3.92 -11.14
CA TRP A 93 -3.86 3.25 -12.06
C TRP A 93 -4.52 2.05 -12.73
N ALA A 94 -5.17 1.16 -11.98
CA ALA A 94 -5.84 -0.02 -12.53
C ALA A 94 -6.89 0.36 -13.59
N VAL A 95 -7.68 1.42 -13.34
CA VAL A 95 -8.70 1.88 -14.29
C VAL A 95 -8.06 2.57 -15.51
N ALA A 96 -7.10 3.46 -15.30
CA ALA A 96 -6.42 4.17 -16.39
C ALA A 96 -5.68 3.20 -17.32
N ASP A 97 -4.91 2.27 -16.76
CA ASP A 97 -4.15 1.28 -17.51
C ASP A 97 -5.07 0.38 -18.36
N ARG A 98 -6.19 -0.10 -17.80
CA ARG A 98 -7.09 -1.02 -18.51
C ARG A 98 -7.91 -0.31 -19.57
N SER A 99 -8.36 0.91 -19.28
CA SER A 99 -9.07 1.73 -20.26
C SER A 99 -8.18 2.11 -21.43
N LEU A 100 -6.92 2.49 -21.19
CA LEU A 100 -5.96 2.77 -22.26
C LEU A 100 -5.63 1.51 -23.07
N SER A 101 -5.36 0.39 -22.40
CA SER A 101 -5.04 -0.88 -23.08
C SER A 101 -6.17 -1.36 -23.99
N LEU A 102 -7.42 -1.32 -23.50
CA LEU A 102 -8.59 -1.67 -24.30
C LEU A 102 -8.81 -0.69 -25.44
N THR A 103 -8.67 0.61 -25.19
CA THR A 103 -8.85 1.64 -26.22
C THR A 103 -7.81 1.47 -27.32
N TRP A 104 -6.55 1.23 -26.96
CA TRP A 104 -5.48 0.98 -27.91
C TRP A 104 -5.75 -0.27 -28.75
N ALA A 105 -6.04 -1.41 -28.12
CA ALA A 105 -6.29 -2.67 -28.81
C ALA A 105 -7.50 -2.61 -29.75
N SER A 106 -8.56 -1.90 -29.37
CA SER A 106 -9.80 -1.79 -30.15
C SER A 106 -9.72 -0.79 -31.31
N THR A 107 -8.85 0.22 -31.24
CA THR A 107 -8.78 1.30 -32.23
C THR A 107 -7.71 1.10 -33.31
N HIS A 108 -6.71 0.24 -33.08
CA HIS A 108 -5.56 0.09 -33.98
C HIS A 108 -5.72 -1.03 -35.02
N GLY A 109 -6.84 -1.75 -35.02
CA GLY A 109 -7.20 -2.75 -36.04
C GLY A 109 -7.17 -4.19 -35.53
N PRO A 110 -7.50 -5.17 -36.42
CA PRO A 110 -7.69 -6.56 -36.03
C PRO A 110 -6.40 -7.24 -35.56
N ALA A 111 -5.23 -6.81 -36.05
CA ALA A 111 -3.95 -7.38 -35.63
C ALA A 111 -3.65 -7.10 -34.15
N GLN A 112 -3.87 -5.86 -33.69
CA GLN A 112 -3.67 -5.43 -32.31
C GLN A 112 -4.71 -6.05 -31.39
N TRP A 113 -5.96 -6.16 -31.85
CA TRP A 113 -6.99 -6.89 -31.12
C TRP A 113 -6.63 -8.37 -30.93
N ASN A 114 -6.13 -9.04 -31.98
CA ASN A 114 -5.65 -10.42 -31.88
C ASN A 114 -4.44 -10.54 -30.96
N MET A 115 -3.52 -9.58 -30.97
CA MET A 115 -2.38 -9.53 -30.05
C MET A 115 -2.87 -9.44 -28.60
N PHE A 116 -3.84 -8.57 -28.31
CA PHE A 116 -4.46 -8.48 -26.99
C PHE A 116 -5.13 -9.80 -26.56
N LEU A 117 -5.96 -10.39 -27.42
CA LEU A 117 -6.62 -11.67 -27.12
C LEU A 117 -5.64 -12.84 -26.99
N SER A 118 -4.49 -12.77 -27.63
CA SER A 118 -3.47 -13.82 -27.58
C SER A 118 -2.96 -14.05 -26.15
N GLU A 119 -2.92 -13.01 -25.32
CA GLU A 119 -2.52 -13.07 -23.90
C GLU A 119 -3.40 -14.05 -23.11
N PHE A 120 -4.67 -14.15 -23.46
CA PHE A 120 -5.66 -15.00 -22.79
C PHE A 120 -5.83 -16.38 -23.42
N THR A 121 -5.46 -16.56 -24.70
CA THR A 121 -5.87 -17.73 -25.48
C THR A 121 -4.73 -18.66 -25.90
N THR A 122 -3.49 -18.17 -25.97
CA THR A 122 -2.40 -18.90 -26.64
C THR A 122 -1.50 -19.73 -25.71
N ARG A 123 -1.51 -19.47 -24.41
CA ARG A 123 -0.54 -20.05 -23.44
C ARG A 123 -1.11 -21.20 -22.58
N GLY A 124 -2.26 -21.75 -22.98
CA GLY A 124 -2.97 -22.81 -22.26
C GLY A 124 -3.78 -22.31 -21.06
N LEU A 125 -4.58 -23.21 -20.45
CA LEU A 125 -5.54 -22.87 -19.39
C LEU A 125 -4.89 -22.20 -18.15
N PRO A 126 -3.76 -22.68 -17.60
CA PRO A 126 -3.17 -22.06 -16.40
C PRO A 126 -2.74 -20.62 -16.63
N ALA A 127 -2.08 -20.34 -17.77
CA ALA A 127 -1.64 -18.99 -18.12
C ALA A 127 -2.83 -18.08 -18.44
N ALA A 128 -3.90 -18.61 -19.06
CA ALA A 128 -5.13 -17.88 -19.31
C ALA A 128 -5.81 -17.44 -17.99
N VAL A 129 -5.83 -18.32 -16.98
CA VAL A 129 -6.38 -18.00 -15.65
C VAL A 129 -5.55 -16.91 -14.97
N VAL A 130 -4.22 -17.00 -15.04
CA VAL A 130 -3.32 -15.97 -14.49
C VAL A 130 -3.52 -14.63 -15.20
N ALA A 131 -3.51 -14.61 -16.54
CA ALA A 131 -3.76 -13.40 -17.32
C ALA A 131 -5.12 -12.77 -17.00
N GLY A 132 -6.17 -13.60 -16.89
CA GLY A 132 -7.50 -13.16 -16.46
C GLY A 132 -7.50 -12.55 -15.05
N ALA A 133 -6.80 -13.17 -14.11
CA ALA A 133 -6.66 -12.68 -12.74
C ALA A 133 -5.87 -11.36 -12.69
N GLU A 134 -4.75 -11.27 -13.40
CA GLU A 134 -3.94 -10.05 -13.56
C GLU A 134 -4.75 -8.92 -14.18
N TRP A 135 -5.67 -9.21 -15.09
CA TRP A 135 -6.51 -8.20 -15.73
C TRP A 135 -7.65 -7.72 -14.83
N ILE A 136 -8.38 -8.64 -14.19
CA ILE A 136 -9.64 -8.34 -13.48
C ILE A 136 -9.39 -7.93 -12.03
N LEU A 137 -8.54 -8.65 -11.28
CA LEU A 137 -8.41 -8.45 -9.84
C LEU A 137 -7.92 -7.04 -9.46
N PRO A 138 -7.01 -6.37 -10.20
CA PRO A 138 -6.62 -5.00 -9.86
C PRO A 138 -7.79 -4.00 -9.87
N LEU A 139 -8.87 -4.25 -10.62
CA LEU A 139 -10.07 -3.38 -10.57
C LEU A 139 -10.76 -3.41 -9.19
N LEU A 140 -10.48 -4.41 -8.36
CA LEU A 140 -10.93 -4.44 -6.97
C LEU A 140 -10.28 -3.37 -6.09
N TRP A 141 -9.16 -2.76 -6.50
CA TRP A 141 -8.63 -1.56 -5.82
C TRP A 141 -9.67 -0.43 -5.81
N THR A 142 -10.40 -0.24 -6.92
CA THR A 142 -11.50 0.72 -7.04
C THR A 142 -12.64 0.41 -6.09
N ALA A 143 -13.08 -0.86 -6.05
CA ALA A 143 -14.10 -1.30 -5.10
C ALA A 143 -13.63 -1.11 -3.64
N GLY A 144 -12.36 -1.40 -3.36
CA GLY A 144 -11.74 -1.21 -2.05
C GLY A 144 -11.71 0.24 -1.61
N TYR A 145 -11.34 1.15 -2.51
CA TYR A 145 -11.33 2.59 -2.28
C TYR A 145 -12.72 3.13 -1.91
N PHE A 146 -13.74 2.85 -2.72
CA PHE A 146 -15.09 3.33 -2.45
C PHE A 146 -15.71 2.63 -1.24
N ALA A 147 -15.48 1.33 -1.04
CA ALA A 147 -15.92 0.62 0.15
C ALA A 147 -15.33 1.24 1.42
N LEU A 148 -14.05 1.63 1.40
CA LEU A 148 -13.39 2.27 2.53
C LEU A 148 -14.04 3.62 2.88
N LEU A 149 -14.36 4.43 1.88
CA LEU A 149 -15.00 5.73 2.06
C LEU A 149 -16.47 5.65 2.52
N HIS A 150 -17.17 4.56 2.18
CA HIS A 150 -18.53 4.28 2.67
C HIS A 150 -18.54 3.47 3.98
N ASP A 151 -17.41 3.44 4.69
CA ASP A 151 -17.20 2.72 5.96
C ASP A 151 -17.47 1.20 5.89
N ARG A 152 -17.45 0.61 4.70
CA ARG A 152 -17.58 -0.84 4.47
C ARG A 152 -16.22 -1.55 4.60
N ARG A 153 -15.61 -1.45 5.79
CA ARG A 153 -14.22 -1.88 6.06
C ARG A 153 -13.90 -3.33 5.71
N ARG A 154 -14.84 -4.26 5.95
CA ARG A 154 -14.64 -5.70 5.61
C ARG A 154 -14.53 -5.91 4.10
N LEU A 155 -15.42 -5.28 3.33
CA LEU A 155 -15.39 -5.32 1.88
C LEU A 155 -14.13 -4.64 1.35
N ALA A 156 -13.75 -3.49 1.93
CA ALA A 156 -12.52 -2.80 1.57
C ALA A 156 -11.29 -3.70 1.72
N ARG A 157 -11.14 -4.37 2.88
CA ARG A 157 -10.03 -5.29 3.14
C ARG A 157 -10.00 -6.47 2.18
N ALA A 158 -11.15 -7.15 1.98
CA ALA A 158 -11.23 -8.27 1.06
C ALA A 158 -10.86 -7.84 -0.36
N ALA A 159 -11.41 -6.72 -0.82
CA ALA A 159 -11.15 -6.18 -2.15
C ALA A 159 -9.67 -5.84 -2.37
N VAL A 160 -9.02 -5.12 -1.46
CA VAL A 160 -7.60 -4.74 -1.63
C VAL A 160 -6.65 -5.93 -1.51
N LEU A 161 -6.95 -6.92 -0.67
CA LEU A 161 -6.15 -8.13 -0.56
C LEU A 161 -6.25 -8.95 -1.85
N LEU A 162 -7.48 -9.14 -2.37
CA LEU A 162 -7.69 -9.82 -3.66
C LEU A 162 -7.05 -9.06 -4.82
N ALA A 163 -7.10 -7.72 -4.80
CA ALA A 163 -6.49 -6.88 -5.83
C ALA A 163 -4.95 -6.96 -5.84
N ALA A 164 -4.33 -7.21 -4.68
CA ALA A 164 -2.89 -7.35 -4.55
C ALA A 164 -2.37 -8.74 -4.94
N LEU A 165 -3.22 -9.78 -4.93
CA LEU A 165 -2.81 -11.17 -5.20
C LEU A 165 -2.00 -11.37 -6.49
N PRO A 166 -2.39 -10.79 -7.65
CA PRO A 166 -1.65 -11.02 -8.89
C PRO A 166 -0.19 -10.58 -8.81
N THR A 167 0.14 -9.59 -7.97
CA THR A 167 1.53 -9.10 -7.82
C THR A 167 2.49 -10.11 -7.18
N LEU A 168 1.97 -11.21 -6.62
CA LEU A 168 2.80 -12.32 -6.13
C LEU A 168 3.22 -13.29 -7.23
N TRP A 169 2.50 -13.31 -8.37
CA TRP A 169 2.77 -14.26 -9.44
C TRP A 169 4.21 -14.15 -9.99
N PRO A 170 4.78 -12.96 -10.25
CA PRO A 170 6.16 -12.86 -10.69
C PRO A 170 7.21 -13.42 -9.71
N LEU A 171 6.87 -13.56 -8.43
CA LEU A 171 7.75 -14.13 -7.40
C LEU A 171 7.63 -15.65 -7.31
N VAL A 172 6.44 -16.21 -7.61
CA VAL A 172 6.14 -17.64 -7.50
C VAL A 172 6.28 -18.36 -8.85
N GLY A 173 5.98 -17.68 -9.95
CA GLY A 173 6.02 -18.20 -11.32
C GLY A 173 7.35 -18.85 -11.70
N PRO A 174 8.51 -18.24 -11.38
CA PRO A 174 9.82 -18.86 -11.64
C PRO A 174 10.04 -20.18 -10.90
N LEU A 175 9.35 -20.43 -9.78
CA LEU A 175 9.41 -21.71 -9.07
C LEU A 175 8.57 -22.80 -9.74
N MET A 176 7.61 -22.39 -10.59
CA MET A 176 6.65 -23.26 -11.27
C MET A 176 7.01 -23.49 -12.74
N SER A 177 7.82 -22.62 -13.36
CA SER A 177 8.19 -22.69 -14.77
C SER A 177 9.52 -21.99 -15.06
N GLU A 178 10.37 -22.62 -15.87
CA GLU A 178 11.62 -22.03 -16.39
C GLU A 178 11.38 -20.93 -17.44
N ALA A 179 10.13 -20.75 -17.90
CA ALA A 179 9.79 -19.79 -18.95
C ALA A 179 9.71 -18.33 -18.46
N VAL A 180 9.82 -18.08 -17.15
CA VAL A 180 9.71 -16.74 -16.56
C VAL A 180 11.10 -16.25 -16.15
N PRO A 181 11.68 -15.27 -16.86
CA PRO A 181 12.98 -14.72 -16.48
C PRO A 181 12.87 -14.02 -15.11
N PRO A 182 13.85 -14.22 -14.22
CA PRO A 182 13.80 -13.63 -12.89
C PRO A 182 14.15 -12.14 -12.96
N GLU A 183 13.15 -11.28 -12.76
CA GLU A 183 13.37 -9.86 -12.42
C GLU A 183 13.01 -9.61 -10.95
N PRO A 184 13.79 -10.15 -9.99
CA PRO A 184 13.39 -10.18 -8.59
C PRO A 184 13.24 -8.77 -8.02
N LEU A 185 14.04 -7.79 -8.45
CA LEU A 185 14.01 -6.44 -7.89
C LEU A 185 12.71 -5.70 -8.24
N TYR A 186 12.32 -5.69 -9.53
CA TYR A 186 11.10 -5.04 -9.97
C TYR A 186 9.84 -5.76 -9.46
N ALA A 187 9.83 -7.10 -9.52
CA ALA A 187 8.77 -7.92 -8.93
C ALA A 187 8.61 -7.68 -7.42
N THR A 188 9.72 -7.61 -6.67
CA THR A 188 9.66 -7.35 -5.22
C THR A 188 9.18 -5.93 -4.94
N ALA A 189 9.66 -4.92 -5.67
CA ALA A 189 9.24 -3.54 -5.47
C ALA A 189 7.75 -3.34 -5.76
N THR A 190 7.24 -3.92 -6.86
CA THR A 190 5.82 -3.87 -7.21
C THR A 190 4.95 -4.62 -6.21
N ALA A 191 5.38 -5.80 -5.75
CA ALA A 191 4.70 -6.54 -4.68
C ALA A 191 4.64 -5.71 -3.38
N LEU A 192 5.74 -5.07 -2.97
CA LEU A 192 5.75 -4.19 -1.80
C LEU A 192 4.80 -3.00 -1.97
N PHE A 193 4.77 -2.39 -3.16
CA PHE A 193 3.89 -1.28 -3.49
C PHE A 193 2.39 -1.65 -3.48
N ALA A 194 2.05 -2.91 -3.74
CA ALA A 194 0.68 -3.41 -3.62
C ALA A 194 0.34 -3.88 -2.20
N TRP A 195 1.20 -4.66 -1.57
CA TRP A 195 0.91 -5.31 -0.29
C TRP A 195 1.04 -4.39 0.92
N LEU A 196 2.00 -3.45 0.94
CA LEU A 196 2.14 -2.54 2.08
C LEU A 196 0.89 -1.67 2.28
N PRO A 197 0.27 -1.08 1.24
CA PRO A 197 -1.03 -0.40 1.36
C PRO A 197 -2.16 -1.31 1.84
N ALA A 198 -2.26 -2.53 1.30
CA ALA A 198 -3.31 -3.47 1.70
C ALA A 198 -3.20 -3.86 3.19
N LEU A 199 -1.97 -4.15 3.65
CA LEU A 199 -1.69 -4.46 5.05
C LEU A 199 -1.88 -3.24 5.95
N ALA A 200 -1.45 -2.05 5.51
CA ALA A 200 -1.69 -0.80 6.22
C ALA A 200 -3.18 -0.50 6.37
N LEU A 201 -4.00 -0.77 5.35
CA LEU A 201 -5.46 -0.65 5.42
C LEU A 201 -6.03 -1.64 6.44
N CYS A 202 -5.63 -2.91 6.38
CA CYS A 202 -6.08 -3.95 7.31
C CYS A 202 -5.73 -3.60 8.77
N ALA A 203 -4.54 -3.03 9.01
CA ALA A 203 -4.06 -2.67 10.32
C ALA A 203 -4.66 -1.34 10.83
N GLY A 204 -4.66 -0.30 10.00
CA GLY A 204 -5.02 1.07 10.36
C GLY A 204 -6.52 1.35 10.40
N HIS A 205 -7.33 0.64 9.61
CA HIS A 205 -8.79 0.79 9.58
C HIS A 205 -9.49 -0.38 10.30
N HIS A 206 -9.14 -0.61 11.58
CA HIS A 206 -9.85 -1.55 12.47
C HIS A 206 -11.23 -1.03 12.89
N ARG A 207 -12.06 -1.81 13.60
CA ARG A 207 -13.45 -1.44 13.97
C ARG A 207 -13.55 -0.12 14.73
N ASP A 208 -12.58 0.15 15.58
CA ASP A 208 -12.58 1.33 16.47
C ASP A 208 -11.91 2.55 15.83
N ALA A 209 -11.37 2.41 14.61
CA ALA A 209 -10.78 3.50 13.85
C ALA A 209 -11.84 4.54 13.42
N PRO A 210 -11.49 5.83 13.30
CA PRO A 210 -12.36 6.80 12.68
C PRO A 210 -12.65 6.43 11.21
N PRO A 211 -13.81 6.82 10.67
CA PRO A 211 -14.12 6.60 9.26
C PRO A 211 -13.08 7.27 8.36
N ALA A 212 -12.81 6.67 7.20
CA ALA A 212 -11.86 7.23 6.25
C ALA A 212 -12.45 8.49 5.61
N ALA A 213 -11.71 9.59 5.65
CA ALA A 213 -12.08 10.83 5.00
C ALA A 213 -10.86 11.41 4.27
N LEU A 214 -11.08 11.91 3.06
CA LEU A 214 -10.05 12.68 2.36
C LEU A 214 -9.89 14.05 3.03
N PRO A 215 -8.65 14.59 3.09
CA PRO A 215 -8.41 15.91 3.66
C PRO A 215 -9.00 17.05 2.82
N ALA A 216 -9.21 16.81 1.52
CA ALA A 216 -9.78 17.77 0.58
C ALA A 216 -10.41 17.07 -0.63
N GLY A 217 -11.45 17.70 -1.18
CA GLY A 217 -12.11 17.26 -2.40
C GLY A 217 -13.16 16.16 -2.21
N ALA A 218 -14.10 16.07 -3.15
CA ALA A 218 -15.03 14.96 -3.21
C ALA A 218 -14.29 13.71 -3.72
N PRO A 219 -14.50 12.53 -3.11
CA PRO A 219 -13.71 11.34 -3.44
C PRO A 219 -13.82 10.90 -4.89
N GLY A 220 -15.03 10.99 -5.48
CA GLY A 220 -15.23 10.70 -6.89
C GLY A 220 -14.44 11.64 -7.81
N LEU A 221 -14.38 12.95 -7.47
CA LEU A 221 -13.64 13.93 -8.26
C LEU A 221 -12.12 13.75 -8.13
N VAL A 222 -11.63 13.43 -6.94
CA VAL A 222 -10.20 13.15 -6.74
C VAL A 222 -9.80 11.89 -7.50
N PHE A 223 -10.62 10.83 -7.43
CA PHE A 223 -10.42 9.61 -8.20
C PHE A 223 -10.39 9.87 -9.71
N THR A 224 -11.38 10.58 -10.26
CA THR A 224 -11.42 10.88 -11.69
C THR A 224 -10.25 11.77 -12.12
N ALA A 225 -9.88 12.76 -11.31
CA ALA A 225 -8.70 13.58 -11.57
C ALA A 225 -7.42 12.74 -11.63
N CYS A 226 -7.23 11.78 -10.72
CA CYS A 226 -6.11 10.85 -10.76
C CYS A 226 -6.11 10.02 -12.06
N CYS A 227 -7.25 9.45 -12.44
CA CYS A 227 -7.38 8.70 -13.70
C CYS A 227 -7.01 9.56 -14.93
N VAL A 228 -7.50 10.80 -14.97
CA VAL A 228 -7.23 11.74 -16.09
C VAL A 228 -5.75 12.13 -16.14
N VAL A 229 -5.13 12.42 -14.99
CA VAL A 229 -3.70 12.75 -14.93
C VAL A 229 -2.84 11.57 -15.39
N MET A 230 -3.15 10.35 -14.92
CA MET A 230 -2.46 9.14 -15.35
C MET A 230 -2.63 8.90 -16.85
N GLY A 231 -3.88 8.85 -17.32
CA GLY A 231 -4.18 8.60 -18.73
C GLY A 231 -3.57 9.65 -19.65
N GLY A 232 -3.75 10.93 -19.31
CA GLY A 232 -3.17 12.05 -20.04
C GLY A 232 -1.64 12.02 -20.08
N SER A 233 -0.99 11.63 -18.98
CA SER A 233 0.49 11.54 -18.94
C SER A 233 1.05 10.48 -19.90
N VAL A 234 0.32 9.38 -20.11
CA VAL A 234 0.70 8.32 -21.05
C VAL A 234 0.44 8.76 -22.49
N VAL A 235 -0.72 9.38 -22.75
CA VAL A 235 -1.10 9.83 -24.10
C VAL A 235 -0.21 10.97 -24.61
N LEU A 236 0.23 11.87 -23.73
CA LEU A 236 1.09 13.00 -24.11
C LEU A 236 2.54 12.58 -24.37
N LEU A 237 3.01 11.49 -23.76
CA LEU A 237 4.39 11.00 -23.88
C LEU A 237 4.41 9.48 -24.09
N PRO A 238 3.82 8.98 -25.20
CA PRO A 238 3.61 7.55 -25.41
C PRO A 238 4.94 6.78 -25.56
N ILE A 239 5.98 7.44 -26.05
CA ILE A 239 7.31 6.86 -26.26
C ILE A 239 8.08 6.72 -24.94
N ALA A 240 7.74 7.50 -23.91
CA ALA A 240 8.43 7.52 -22.61
C ALA A 240 7.70 6.77 -21.48
N ALA A 241 6.47 6.32 -21.74
CA ALA A 241 5.61 5.73 -20.73
C ALA A 241 5.95 4.25 -20.51
N ASP A 242 6.60 3.96 -19.39
CA ASP A 242 6.62 2.61 -18.80
C ASP A 242 5.46 2.45 -17.80
N ALA A 243 5.35 1.27 -17.19
CA ALA A 243 4.30 0.95 -16.23
C ALA A 243 4.29 1.87 -14.98
N VAL A 244 5.42 2.50 -14.67
CA VAL A 244 5.60 3.36 -13.48
C VAL A 244 5.34 4.84 -13.80
N TRP A 245 5.42 5.25 -15.07
CA TRP A 245 5.31 6.63 -15.50
C TRP A 245 4.03 7.31 -15.03
N ALA A 246 2.89 6.65 -15.24
CA ALA A 246 1.58 7.20 -14.91
C ALA A 246 1.38 7.39 -13.38
N PRO A 247 1.60 6.37 -12.52
CA PRO A 247 1.47 6.55 -11.07
C PRO A 247 2.49 7.53 -10.50
N ALA A 248 3.72 7.57 -11.02
CA ALA A 248 4.74 8.55 -10.63
C ALA A 248 4.30 9.99 -10.95
N THR A 249 3.79 10.24 -12.15
CA THR A 249 3.30 11.58 -12.54
C THR A 249 2.12 12.01 -11.69
N CYS A 250 1.15 11.12 -11.48
CA CYS A 250 -0.01 11.41 -10.64
C CYS A 250 0.39 11.71 -9.19
N PHE A 251 1.33 10.94 -8.63
CA PHE A 251 1.87 11.23 -7.31
C PHE A 251 2.59 12.58 -7.27
N ALA A 252 3.44 12.89 -8.26
CA ALA A 252 4.17 14.15 -8.29
C ALA A 252 3.22 15.37 -8.30
N VAL A 253 2.19 15.34 -9.15
CA VAL A 253 1.14 16.38 -9.21
C VAL A 253 0.38 16.48 -7.89
N GLY A 254 -0.03 15.34 -7.31
CA GLY A 254 -0.73 15.30 -6.02
C GLY A 254 0.11 15.81 -4.86
N ALA A 255 1.38 15.43 -4.79
CA ALA A 255 2.35 15.87 -3.78
C ALA A 255 2.62 17.37 -3.86
N LEU A 256 2.84 17.90 -5.08
CA LEU A 256 2.98 19.33 -5.33
C LEU A 256 1.72 20.10 -4.93
N GLY A 257 0.55 19.63 -5.37
CA GLY A 257 -0.74 20.21 -5.01
C GLY A 257 -0.96 20.24 -3.51
N TRP A 258 -0.59 19.17 -2.80
CA TRP A 258 -0.66 19.11 -1.35
C TRP A 258 0.31 20.09 -0.66
N LEU A 259 1.56 20.19 -1.13
CA LEU A 259 2.55 21.14 -0.60
C LEU A 259 2.10 22.59 -0.80
N LEU A 260 1.56 22.93 -1.97
CA LEU A 260 1.02 24.26 -2.29
C LEU A 260 -0.24 24.58 -1.50
N TRP A 261 -1.15 23.61 -1.35
CA TRP A 261 -2.34 23.78 -0.53
C TRP A 261 -1.96 24.01 0.94
N ARG A 262 -0.97 23.26 1.41
CA ARG A 262 -0.45 23.37 2.76
C ARG A 262 0.26 24.69 3.02
N SER A 263 1.07 25.19 2.09
CA SER A 263 1.75 26.47 2.27
C SER A 263 0.78 27.64 2.38
N ARG A 264 -0.45 27.48 1.88
CA ARG A 264 -1.53 28.47 1.99
C ARG A 264 -2.36 28.35 3.27
N ARG A 265 -2.28 27.23 4.00
CA ARG A 265 -3.04 27.02 5.24
C ARG A 265 -2.13 27.17 6.46
N THR A 266 -2.57 28.01 7.40
CA THR A 266 -1.92 28.19 8.70
C THR A 266 -2.29 27.08 9.70
N ASP A 267 -3.35 26.31 9.42
CA ASP A 267 -3.83 25.25 10.31
C ASP A 267 -2.99 23.97 10.22
N ARG A 268 -2.48 23.54 11.38
CA ARG A 268 -1.61 22.36 11.56
C ARG A 268 -2.36 21.03 11.60
N SER A 269 -3.67 20.99 11.38
CA SER A 269 -4.48 19.77 11.61
C SER A 269 -4.18 18.63 10.62
N THR A 270 -3.45 18.89 9.54
CA THR A 270 -3.05 17.91 8.51
C THR A 270 -1.63 17.35 8.72
N ALA A 271 -1.08 17.48 9.93
CA ALA A 271 0.28 17.11 10.32
C ALA A 271 0.77 15.72 9.85
N CYS A 272 -0.13 14.74 9.69
CA CYS A 272 0.26 13.38 9.31
C CYS A 272 0.28 13.12 7.79
N GLY A 273 -0.27 14.05 6.98
CA GLY A 273 -0.37 13.89 5.52
C GLY A 273 1.00 13.90 4.83
N GLY A 274 1.95 14.70 5.32
CA GLY A 274 3.29 14.79 4.75
C GLY A 274 4.08 13.50 4.91
N VAL A 275 3.99 12.88 6.10
CA VAL A 275 4.62 11.58 6.39
C VAL A 275 4.00 10.49 5.51
N ALA A 276 2.67 10.45 5.41
CA ALA A 276 1.96 9.48 4.58
C ALA A 276 2.38 9.56 3.10
N LEU A 277 2.42 10.77 2.54
CA LEU A 277 2.85 11.00 1.16
C LEU A 277 4.35 10.72 0.97
N ALA A 278 5.21 11.03 1.95
CA ALA A 278 6.63 10.70 1.87
C ALA A 278 6.87 9.19 1.81
N VAL A 279 6.17 8.41 2.63
CA VAL A 279 6.25 6.93 2.62
C VAL A 279 5.75 6.38 1.28
N LEU A 280 4.61 6.89 0.78
CA LEU A 280 4.09 6.50 -0.54
C LEU A 280 5.07 6.84 -1.66
N GLY A 281 5.62 8.05 -1.65
CA GLY A 281 6.60 8.48 -2.64
C GLY A 281 7.89 7.67 -2.59
N LEU A 282 8.33 7.22 -1.42
CA LEU A 282 9.48 6.32 -1.28
C LEU A 282 9.22 4.95 -1.93
N LEU A 283 7.99 4.41 -1.81
CA LEU A 283 7.61 3.17 -2.50
C LEU A 283 7.59 3.36 -4.02
N ILE A 284 7.02 4.47 -4.50
CA ILE A 284 6.98 4.77 -5.94
C ILE A 284 8.40 4.97 -6.47
N LEU A 285 9.26 5.67 -5.73
CA LEU A 285 10.65 5.85 -6.07
C LEU A 285 11.41 4.51 -6.13
N ALA A 286 11.16 3.60 -5.19
CA ALA A 286 11.75 2.27 -5.20
C ALA A 286 11.32 1.46 -6.44
N VAL A 287 10.02 1.46 -6.76
CA VAL A 287 9.49 0.83 -7.98
C VAL A 287 10.10 1.46 -9.23
N ARG A 288 10.24 2.80 -9.24
CA ARG A 288 10.84 3.53 -10.35
C ARG A 288 12.30 3.16 -10.56
N VAL A 289 13.12 3.18 -9.52
CA VAL A 289 14.54 2.80 -9.61
C VAL A 289 14.67 1.35 -10.08
N ALA A 290 13.84 0.44 -9.56
CA ALA A 290 13.83 -0.96 -9.98
C ALA A 290 13.42 -1.14 -11.45
N ALA A 291 12.50 -0.31 -11.96
CA ALA A 291 12.09 -0.31 -13.36
C ALA A 291 13.16 0.24 -14.29
N VAL A 292 13.94 1.24 -13.85
CA VAL A 292 14.98 1.88 -14.67
C VAL A 292 16.26 1.05 -14.75
N TYR A 293 16.58 0.32 -13.67
CA TYR A 293 17.84 -0.40 -13.53
C TYR A 293 18.19 -1.32 -14.73
N PRO A 294 17.27 -2.16 -15.26
CA PRO A 294 17.58 -3.05 -16.38
C PRO A 294 17.91 -2.31 -17.68
N TRP A 295 17.49 -1.04 -17.82
CA TRP A 295 17.66 -0.26 -19.04
C TRP A 295 18.93 0.59 -19.05
N LEU A 296 19.70 0.63 -17.96
CA LEU A 296 20.92 1.43 -17.89
C LEU A 296 22.01 0.93 -18.84
N ASP A 297 22.03 -0.38 -19.12
CA ASP A 297 23.01 -1.01 -20.01
C ASP A 297 22.55 -1.08 -21.48
N VAL A 298 21.31 -0.65 -21.77
CA VAL A 298 20.72 -0.68 -23.11
C VAL A 298 20.81 0.71 -23.75
N SER A 299 21.28 0.78 -24.98
CA SER A 299 21.33 2.03 -25.77
C SER A 299 19.92 2.51 -26.11
N MET A 300 19.29 3.25 -25.20
CA MET A 300 17.97 3.87 -25.38
C MET A 300 18.10 5.22 -26.09
N THR A 301 17.03 5.68 -26.74
CA THR A 301 16.96 7.04 -27.30
C THR A 301 17.13 8.07 -26.18
N ASP A 302 18.02 9.05 -26.36
CA ASP A 302 18.38 10.06 -25.33
C ASP A 302 17.16 10.74 -24.67
N GLY A 303 16.09 10.96 -25.43
CA GLY A 303 14.85 11.56 -24.92
C GLY A 303 14.11 10.69 -23.90
N TYR A 304 14.11 9.37 -24.05
CA TYR A 304 13.50 8.43 -23.10
C TYR A 304 14.23 8.47 -21.77
N LEU A 305 15.56 8.34 -21.82
CA LEU A 305 16.42 8.34 -20.66
C LEU A 305 16.35 9.66 -19.90
N GLY A 306 16.34 10.80 -20.62
CA GLY A 306 16.15 12.12 -20.03
C GLY A 306 14.82 12.28 -19.30
N GLY A 307 13.71 11.83 -19.90
CA GLY A 307 12.39 11.87 -19.26
C GLY A 307 12.32 10.99 -18.00
N VAL A 308 12.89 9.79 -18.08
CA VAL A 308 12.89 8.82 -16.99
C VAL A 308 13.73 9.30 -15.79
N LEU A 309 14.94 9.79 -16.05
CA LEU A 309 15.83 10.35 -15.03
C LEU A 309 15.25 11.64 -14.44
N GLY A 310 14.68 12.50 -15.29
CA GLY A 310 14.01 13.73 -14.85
C GLY A 310 12.87 13.46 -13.88
N GLN A 311 11.97 12.53 -14.21
CA GLN A 311 10.87 12.13 -13.33
C GLN A 311 11.38 11.52 -12.01
N THR A 312 12.41 10.68 -12.08
CA THR A 312 13.04 10.08 -10.89
C THR A 312 13.63 11.16 -9.97
N GLY A 313 14.31 12.15 -10.54
CA GLY A 313 14.85 13.30 -9.80
C GLY A 313 13.75 14.14 -9.13
N VAL A 314 12.67 14.43 -9.86
CA VAL A 314 11.50 15.15 -9.30
C VAL A 314 10.88 14.37 -8.14
N LEU A 315 10.69 13.05 -8.28
CA LEU A 315 10.18 12.20 -7.21
C LEU A 315 11.08 12.24 -5.97
N ALA A 316 12.40 12.12 -6.14
CA ALA A 316 13.36 12.16 -5.04
C ALA A 316 13.30 13.50 -4.28
N VAL A 317 13.23 14.62 -5.00
CA VAL A 317 13.09 15.97 -4.40
C VAL A 317 11.76 16.10 -3.65
N LEU A 318 10.65 15.64 -4.22
CA LEU A 318 9.34 15.71 -3.57
C LEU A 318 9.27 14.83 -2.31
N VAL A 319 9.82 13.62 -2.35
CA VAL A 319 9.91 12.73 -1.19
C VAL A 319 10.72 13.39 -0.08
N ALA A 320 11.88 13.97 -0.41
CA ALA A 320 12.71 14.68 0.56
C ALA A 320 11.96 15.90 1.16
N ALA A 321 11.30 16.71 0.33
CA ALA A 321 10.52 17.85 0.79
C ALA A 321 9.38 17.43 1.73
N LEU A 322 8.61 16.38 1.36
CA LEU A 322 7.54 15.84 2.18
C LEU A 322 8.05 15.25 3.49
N ALA A 323 9.21 14.58 3.48
CA ALA A 323 9.84 14.03 4.68
C ALA A 323 10.29 15.15 5.64
N VAL A 324 10.87 16.23 5.11
CA VAL A 324 11.26 17.41 5.92
C VAL A 324 10.03 18.08 6.52
N VAL A 325 8.98 18.29 5.72
CA VAL A 325 7.73 18.91 6.18
C VAL A 325 7.02 18.03 7.21
N GLY A 326 6.90 16.73 6.95
CA GLY A 326 6.29 15.77 7.88
C GLY A 326 7.10 15.59 9.17
N GLY A 327 8.44 15.58 9.09
CA GLY A 327 9.32 15.52 10.26
C GLY A 327 9.19 16.74 11.17
N ARG A 328 9.01 17.93 10.60
CA ARG A 328 8.70 19.15 11.37
C ARG A 328 7.38 19.04 12.13
N ASP A 329 6.36 18.45 11.53
CA ASP A 329 5.06 18.26 12.20
C ASP A 329 5.12 17.29 13.37
N LEU A 330 5.93 16.25 13.23
CA LEU A 330 6.14 15.28 14.31
C LEU A 330 6.91 15.90 15.49
N THR A 331 7.77 16.89 15.23
CA THR A 331 8.65 17.51 16.24
C THR A 331 8.06 18.75 16.90
N THR A 332 7.17 19.50 16.25
CA THR A 332 6.48 20.64 16.88
C THR A 332 5.60 20.16 18.04
N ARG A 333 6.01 20.54 19.25
CA ARG A 333 5.44 20.19 20.56
C ARG A 333 4.23 21.06 20.89
#